data_AF-A0A7W3SSW6-F1
#
_entry.id   AF-A0A7W3SSW6-F1
#
_cell.length_a   1.000
_cell.length_b   1.000
_cell.length_c   1.000
_cell.angle_alpha   90.00
_cell.angle_beta   90.00
_cell.angle_gamma   90.00
#
_symmetry.space_group_name_H-M   'P 1'
#
loop_
_entity.id
_entity.type
_entity.pdbx_description
1 polymer ?
#
loop_
_entity_poly.entity_id
_entity_poly.type
_entity_poly.pdbx_seq_one_letter_code
_entity_poly.pdbx_strand_id
1 'polypeptide(L)'
;MDSIIAALLDDAFTNNDALGQRDVTPRIIIDHILVNVDKELNNPANIEPMRNLNHYIEAQIYGDISLKEDAEILVADPSFKGTEVGEFLEKISQQYSIELYWHMGYELSVKDVPSDFRGPSMPSLARRIAPGDIINASIIGQAAKDLSIDPISWSDRGTYKEVVQELKLLWHVLVKYGKPNSIT
;
A
#
# COMPACT_ATOMS: atom_id res chain seq x y z
N MET A 1 18.67 -7.66 -11.98
CA MET A 1 18.53 -6.22 -12.31
C MET A 1 18.15 -6.04 -13.77
N ASP A 2 18.86 -6.67 -14.70
CA ASP A 2 18.64 -6.52 -16.16
C ASP A 2 17.21 -6.82 -16.62
N SER A 3 16.58 -7.87 -16.10
CA SER A 3 15.19 -8.22 -16.46
C SER A 3 14.17 -7.16 -16.04
N ILE A 4 14.43 -6.47 -14.92
CA ILE A 4 13.56 -5.39 -14.40
C ILE A 4 13.67 -4.18 -15.31
N ILE A 5 14.89 -3.78 -15.66
CA ILE A 5 15.14 -2.64 -16.55
C ILE A 5 14.59 -2.95 -17.95
N ALA A 6 14.79 -4.16 -18.47
CA ALA A 6 14.29 -4.55 -19.78
C ALA A 6 12.76 -4.45 -19.87
N ALA A 7 12.03 -5.00 -18.89
CA ALA A 7 10.57 -4.90 -18.84
C ALA A 7 10.09 -3.44 -18.74
N LEU A 8 10.75 -2.65 -17.89
CA LEU A 8 10.43 -1.24 -17.70
C LEU A 8 10.63 -0.41 -18.98
N LEU A 9 11.72 -0.67 -19.73
CA LEU A 9 11.97 0.00 -21.01
C LEU A 9 11.03 -0.48 -22.11
N ASP A 10 10.62 -1.75 -22.10
CA ASP A 10 9.66 -2.31 -23.06
C ASP A 10 8.27 -1.68 -22.89
N ASP A 11 7.78 -1.53 -21.66
CA ASP A 11 6.54 -0.81 -21.35
C ASP A 11 6.61 0.64 -21.83
N ALA A 12 7.70 1.34 -21.50
CA ALA A 12 7.91 2.74 -21.90
C ALA A 12 7.99 2.90 -23.42
N PHE A 13 8.58 1.94 -24.12
CA PHE A 13 8.68 1.97 -25.57
C PHE A 13 7.32 1.65 -26.24
N THR A 14 6.61 0.65 -25.74
CA THR A 14 5.40 0.13 -26.37
C THR A 14 4.18 1.00 -26.08
N ASN A 15 4.05 1.48 -24.84
CA ASN A 15 2.84 2.16 -24.36
C ASN A 15 3.07 3.66 -24.10
N ASN A 16 4.31 4.15 -24.16
CA ASN A 16 4.69 5.50 -23.73
C ASN A 16 4.28 5.78 -22.27
N ASP A 17 4.29 4.73 -21.45
CA ASP A 17 4.03 4.76 -20.01
C ASP A 17 4.88 3.72 -19.27
N ALA A 18 5.09 3.93 -17.97
CA ALA A 18 5.79 2.97 -17.12
C ALA A 18 5.35 3.15 -15.67
N LEU A 19 5.11 2.06 -14.94
CA LEU A 19 4.72 2.08 -13.52
C LEU A 19 3.54 3.03 -13.21
N GLY A 20 2.59 3.13 -14.14
CA GLY A 20 1.40 3.97 -14.02
C GLY A 20 1.64 5.48 -14.23
N GLN A 21 2.86 5.87 -14.62
CA GLN A 21 3.18 7.22 -15.09
C GLN A 21 3.09 7.29 -16.61
N ARG A 22 2.40 8.30 -17.13
CA ARG A 22 2.25 8.54 -18.57
C ARG A 22 3.36 9.41 -19.10
N ASP A 23 3.51 9.43 -20.42
CA ASP A 23 4.48 10.25 -21.14
C ASP A 23 5.92 9.90 -20.77
N VAL A 24 6.14 8.62 -20.43
CA VAL A 24 7.44 8.07 -20.06
C VAL A 24 8.00 7.31 -21.25
N THR A 25 9.13 7.79 -21.76
CA THR A 25 9.89 7.12 -22.83
C THR A 25 11.09 6.37 -22.26
N PRO A 26 11.67 5.40 -23.00
CA PRO A 26 12.89 4.72 -22.56
C PRO A 26 14.03 5.68 -22.19
N ARG A 27 14.15 6.80 -22.93
CA ARG A 27 15.14 7.84 -22.65
C ARG A 27 14.94 8.49 -21.29
N ILE A 28 13.70 8.86 -20.95
CA ILE A 28 13.37 9.47 -19.65
C ILE A 28 13.75 8.51 -18.51
N ILE A 29 13.50 7.20 -18.67
CA ILE A 29 13.83 6.19 -17.67
C ILE A 29 15.35 6.07 -17.52
N ILE A 30 16.09 5.94 -18.62
CA ILE A 30 17.56 5.86 -18.59
C ILE A 30 18.16 7.10 -17.94
N ASP A 31 17.73 8.29 -18.36
CA ASP A 31 18.21 9.56 -17.80
C ASP A 31 17.90 9.65 -16.29
N HIS A 32 16.72 9.17 -15.87
CA HIS A 32 16.34 9.13 -14.46
C HIS A 32 17.22 8.18 -13.63
N ILE A 33 17.47 6.96 -14.12
CA ILE A 33 18.31 5.97 -13.42
C ILE A 33 19.74 6.50 -13.30
N LEU A 34 20.32 7.00 -14.39
CA LEU A 34 21.70 7.53 -14.41
C LEU A 34 21.91 8.68 -13.41
N VAL A 35 20.87 9.46 -13.14
CA VAL A 35 20.94 10.61 -12.23
C VAL A 35 20.62 10.24 -10.78
N ASN A 36 19.78 9.23 -10.53
CA ASN A 36 19.21 9.00 -9.20
C ASN A 36 19.53 7.64 -8.57
N VAL A 37 20.16 6.69 -9.28
CA VAL A 37 20.41 5.34 -8.74
C VAL A 37 21.29 5.33 -7.49
N ASP A 38 22.24 6.26 -7.40
CA ASP A 38 23.18 6.37 -6.27
C ASP A 38 22.78 7.45 -5.26
N LYS A 39 21.60 8.08 -5.43
CA LYS A 39 21.12 9.11 -4.49
C LYS A 39 20.38 8.45 -3.32
N GLU A 40 20.51 9.07 -2.16
CA GLU A 40 19.67 8.73 -1.00
C GLU A 40 18.19 8.81 -1.37
N LEU A 41 17.40 7.90 -0.80
CA LEU A 41 15.97 7.85 -1.01
C LEU A 41 15.32 9.18 -0.57
N ASN A 42 14.45 9.72 -1.43
CA ASN A 42 13.61 10.85 -1.04
C ASN A 42 12.75 10.45 0.15
N ASN A 43 12.62 11.33 1.14
CA ASN A 43 11.78 11.11 2.32
C ASN A 43 10.36 10.67 1.89
N PRO A 44 9.94 9.42 2.18
CA PRO A 44 8.65 8.89 1.77
C PRO A 44 7.44 9.65 2.33
N ALA A 45 7.62 10.41 3.42
CA ALA A 45 6.57 11.25 3.97
C ALA A 45 6.19 12.43 3.05
N ASN A 46 7.09 12.82 2.14
CA ASN A 46 6.92 13.98 1.25
C ASN A 46 6.53 13.58 -0.18
N ILE A 47 6.27 12.29 -0.44
CA ILE A 47 5.88 11.83 -1.78
C ILE A 47 4.41 12.19 -2.02
N GLU A 48 4.11 12.64 -3.23
CA GLU A 48 2.73 12.91 -3.63
C GLU A 48 1.87 11.62 -3.63
N PRO A 49 0.59 11.69 -3.23
CA PRO A 49 -0.26 10.51 -3.14
C PRO A 49 -0.46 9.85 -4.51
N MET A 50 0.05 8.62 -4.67
CA MET A 50 -0.18 7.82 -5.87
C MET A 50 -1.39 6.89 -5.70
N ARG A 51 -2.21 6.80 -6.74
CA ARG A 51 -3.42 5.95 -6.80
C ARG A 51 -3.25 4.76 -7.75
N ASN A 52 -2.00 4.36 -7.98
CA ASN A 52 -1.66 3.25 -8.85
C ASN A 52 -1.90 1.93 -8.10
N LEU A 53 -2.74 1.06 -8.66
CA LEU A 53 -3.13 -0.21 -8.06
C LEU A 53 -2.64 -1.42 -8.84
N ASN A 54 -2.27 -1.22 -10.11
CA ASN A 54 -2.09 -2.33 -11.07
C ASN A 54 -0.73 -2.34 -11.74
N HIS A 55 0.02 -1.23 -11.73
CA HIS A 55 1.33 -1.16 -12.40
C HIS A 55 2.43 -1.19 -11.35
N TYR A 56 2.94 -2.39 -11.09
CA TYR A 56 4.05 -2.64 -10.20
C TYR A 56 4.96 -3.69 -10.81
N ILE A 57 6.22 -3.72 -10.39
CA ILE A 57 7.14 -4.80 -10.74
C ILE A 57 7.19 -5.76 -9.56
N GLU A 58 6.93 -7.03 -9.83
CA GLU A 58 7.11 -8.09 -8.85
C GLU A 58 8.46 -8.74 -9.06
N ALA A 59 9.28 -8.78 -8.01
CA ALA A 59 10.55 -9.48 -8.00
C ALA A 59 10.56 -10.52 -6.89
N GLN A 60 10.98 -11.74 -7.22
CA GLN A 60 11.14 -12.84 -6.27
C GLN A 60 12.59 -12.89 -5.82
N ILE A 61 12.83 -12.77 -4.51
CA ILE A 61 14.16 -12.87 -3.91
C ILE A 61 14.32 -14.31 -3.41
N TYR A 62 15.28 -15.04 -3.96
CA TYR A 62 15.64 -16.38 -3.49
C TYR A 62 16.78 -16.28 -2.48
N GLY A 63 16.47 -16.39 -1.19
CA GLY A 63 17.45 -16.34 -0.12
C GLY A 63 16.86 -15.80 1.18
N ASP A 64 17.67 -15.82 2.23
CA ASP A 64 17.30 -15.18 3.50
C ASP A 64 17.32 -13.67 3.34
N ILE A 65 16.37 -12.99 4.00
CA ILE A 65 16.31 -11.53 4.08
C ILE A 65 16.61 -11.11 5.52
N SER A 66 17.66 -10.33 5.70
CA SER A 66 18.06 -9.72 6.95
C SER A 66 17.56 -8.28 7.00
N LEU A 67 16.65 -7.97 7.92
CA LEU A 67 16.21 -6.58 8.13
C LEU A 67 17.38 -5.63 8.41
N LYS A 68 18.46 -6.10 9.04
CA LYS A 68 19.63 -5.28 9.38
C LYS A 68 20.47 -4.87 8.17
N GLU A 69 20.57 -5.75 7.18
CA GLU A 69 21.50 -5.59 6.06
C GLU A 69 20.78 -5.25 4.75
N ASP A 70 19.52 -5.70 4.60
CA ASP A 70 18.78 -5.65 3.34
C ASP A 70 17.64 -4.60 3.35
N ALA A 71 17.34 -3.97 4.49
CA ALA A 71 16.33 -2.93 4.58
C ALA A 71 16.96 -1.58 4.93
N GLU A 72 16.85 -0.62 4.01
CA GLU A 72 17.34 0.74 4.19
C GLU A 72 16.37 1.59 5.02
N ILE A 73 15.07 1.47 4.74
CA ILE A 73 14.01 2.22 5.40
C ILE A 73 12.79 1.34 5.65
N LEU A 74 12.01 1.71 6.67
CA LEU A 74 10.71 1.13 6.98
C LEU A 74 9.65 2.21 6.75
N VAL A 75 8.66 1.95 5.90
CA VAL A 75 7.59 2.91 5.61
C VAL A 75 6.25 2.32 6.07
N ALA A 76 5.49 3.08 6.85
CA ALA A 76 4.23 2.64 7.42
C ALA A 76 3.12 3.69 7.28
N ASP A 77 1.87 3.24 7.29
CA ASP A 77 0.70 4.12 7.26
C ASP A 77 0.49 4.76 8.66
N PRO A 78 0.29 6.08 8.75
CA PRO A 78 0.16 6.78 10.02
C PRO A 78 -1.04 6.32 10.86
N SER A 79 -2.04 5.64 10.26
CA SER A 79 -3.16 5.04 10.99
C SER A 79 -2.75 3.92 11.96
N PHE A 80 -1.51 3.44 11.89
CA PHE A 80 -0.94 2.50 12.88
C PHE A 80 -0.27 3.19 14.07
N LYS A 81 -0.06 4.51 14.06
CA LYS A 81 0.52 5.23 15.21
C LYS A 81 -0.34 5.03 16.46
N GLY A 82 0.29 4.71 17.59
CA GLY A 82 -0.41 4.45 18.85
C GLY A 82 -1.17 3.12 18.91
N THR A 83 -1.01 2.24 17.92
CA THR A 83 -1.51 0.85 17.95
C THR A 83 -0.40 -0.11 18.36
N GLU A 84 -0.75 -1.33 18.81
CA GLU A 84 0.24 -2.39 19.10
C GLU A 84 1.17 -2.67 17.90
N VAL A 85 0.63 -2.60 16.68
CA VAL A 85 1.40 -2.78 15.45
C VAL A 85 2.38 -1.62 15.26
N GLY A 86 1.94 -0.37 15.47
CA GLY A 86 2.80 0.80 15.39
C GLY A 86 3.96 0.75 16.38
N GLU A 87 3.68 0.42 17.64
CA GLU A 87 4.71 0.23 18.67
C GLU A 87 5.71 -0.88 18.29
N PHE A 88 5.23 -1.94 17.66
CA PHE A 88 6.09 -3.02 17.18
C PHE A 88 6.99 -2.58 16.03
N LEU A 89 6.46 -1.80 15.08
CA LEU A 89 7.25 -1.21 13.98
C LEU A 89 8.34 -0.28 14.51
N GLU A 90 8.03 0.57 15.49
CA GLU A 90 9.00 1.44 16.17
C GLU A 90 10.10 0.64 16.86
N LYS A 91 9.75 -0.46 17.55
CA LYS A 91 10.72 -1.35 18.21
C LYS A 91 11.64 -2.05 17.19
N ILE A 92 11.10 -2.53 16.07
CA ILE A 92 11.90 -3.13 14.98
C ILE A 92 12.86 -2.10 14.40
N SER A 93 12.37 -0.90 14.10
CA SER A 93 13.18 0.21 13.58
C SER A 93 14.36 0.52 14.51
N GLN A 94 14.12 0.60 15.82
CA GLN A 94 15.18 0.80 16.81
C GLN A 94 16.15 -0.39 16.89
N GLN A 95 15.63 -1.62 16.95
CA GLN A 95 16.42 -2.84 17.10
C GLN A 95 17.41 -3.04 15.93
N TYR A 96 16.98 -2.72 14.71
CA TYR A 96 17.76 -2.92 13.50
C TYR A 96 18.38 -1.63 12.95
N SER A 97 18.21 -0.49 13.63
CA SER A 97 18.69 0.83 13.18
C SER A 97 18.19 1.21 11.78
N ILE A 98 16.93 0.87 11.48
CA ILE A 98 16.26 1.20 10.21
C ILE A 98 15.46 2.48 10.42
N GLU A 99 15.55 3.43 9.51
CA GLU A 99 14.76 4.66 9.62
C GLU A 99 13.27 4.39 9.34
N LEU A 100 12.40 4.76 10.29
CA LEU A 100 10.95 4.60 10.16
C LEU A 100 10.31 5.90 9.66
N TYR A 101 9.69 5.83 8.50
CA TYR A 101 8.89 6.88 7.90
C TYR A 101 7.41 6.56 7.97
N TRP A 102 6.62 7.57 8.34
CA TRP A 102 5.18 7.52 8.21
C TRP A 102 4.80 8.27 6.94
N HIS A 103 4.23 7.56 5.95
CA HIS A 103 3.79 8.23 4.73
C HIS A 103 2.51 9.06 4.99
N MET A 104 1.97 9.70 3.96
CA MET A 104 0.80 10.58 4.10
C MET A 104 -0.48 9.90 4.64
N GLY A 105 -0.57 8.57 4.58
CA GLY A 105 -1.78 7.80 4.90
C GLY A 105 -2.96 8.06 3.98
N TYR A 106 -3.97 7.19 4.01
CA TYR A 106 -5.26 7.47 3.39
C TYR A 106 -6.41 7.28 4.38
N GLU A 107 -7.34 8.23 4.34
CA GLU A 107 -8.62 8.15 5.03
C GLU A 107 -9.78 8.37 4.05
N LEU A 108 -10.86 7.61 4.24
CA LEU A 108 -12.07 7.71 3.43
C LEU A 108 -13.29 7.62 4.33
N SER A 109 -14.24 8.55 4.21
CA SER A 109 -15.50 8.42 4.93
C SER A 109 -16.31 7.25 4.39
N VAL A 110 -16.94 6.49 5.28
CA VAL A 110 -17.80 5.35 4.93
C VAL A 110 -18.92 5.74 3.96
N LYS A 111 -19.45 6.97 4.06
CA LYS A 111 -20.49 7.50 3.15
C LYS A 111 -19.97 7.80 1.74
N ASP A 112 -18.67 8.04 1.60
CA ASP A 112 -18.00 8.37 0.34
C ASP A 112 -17.46 7.10 -0.35
N VAL A 113 -17.69 5.91 0.23
CA VAL A 113 -17.34 4.63 -0.38
C VAL A 113 -18.27 4.37 -1.58
N PRO A 114 -17.74 4.31 -2.81
CA PRO A 114 -18.56 4.08 -4.00
C PRO A 114 -19.10 2.65 -4.06
N SER A 115 -20.29 2.49 -4.66
CA SER A 115 -20.89 1.18 -4.94
C SER A 115 -20.49 0.62 -6.31
N ASP A 116 -19.85 1.41 -7.16
CA ASP A 116 -19.52 1.08 -8.55
C ASP A 116 -18.03 0.81 -8.79
N PHE A 117 -17.20 0.83 -7.74
CA PHE A 117 -15.77 0.47 -7.82
C PHE A 117 -15.45 -0.75 -6.95
N ARG A 118 -14.86 -1.78 -7.57
CA ARG A 118 -14.55 -3.10 -6.94
C ARG A 118 -15.75 -3.84 -6.34
N GLY A 119 -16.97 -3.48 -6.76
CA GLY A 119 -18.19 -4.23 -6.50
C GLY A 119 -19.15 -3.53 -5.52
N PRO A 120 -20.46 -3.84 -5.60
CA PRO A 120 -21.50 -3.16 -4.83
C PRO A 120 -21.47 -3.47 -3.32
N SER A 121 -20.67 -4.43 -2.88
CA SER A 121 -20.56 -4.80 -1.47
C SER A 121 -19.64 -3.89 -0.67
N MET A 122 -18.81 -3.04 -1.32
CA MET A 122 -17.83 -2.19 -0.64
C MET A 122 -18.44 -1.25 0.41
N PRO A 123 -19.56 -0.52 0.14
CA PRO A 123 -20.16 0.35 1.15
C PRO A 123 -20.69 -0.41 2.37
N SER A 124 -21.22 -1.63 2.19
CA SER A 124 -21.73 -2.43 3.31
C SER A 124 -20.60 -3.01 4.16
N LEU A 125 -19.49 -3.42 3.53
CA LEU A 125 -18.29 -3.85 4.24
C LEU A 125 -17.66 -2.69 5.04
N ALA A 126 -17.55 -1.51 4.43
CA ALA A 126 -17.03 -0.32 5.10
C ALA A 126 -17.83 0.01 6.38
N ARG A 127 -19.16 0.03 6.29
CA ARG A 127 -20.04 0.23 7.47
C ARG A 127 -19.85 -0.82 8.55
N ARG A 128 -19.56 -2.07 8.18
CA ARG A 128 -19.35 -3.15 9.14
C ARG A 128 -18.07 -2.95 9.96
N ILE A 129 -16.99 -2.51 9.32
CA ILE A 129 -15.66 -2.48 9.94
C ILE A 129 -15.30 -1.11 10.54
N ALA A 130 -15.97 -0.04 10.11
CA ALA A 130 -15.74 1.32 10.60
C ALA A 130 -16.99 1.90 11.28
N PRO A 131 -17.26 1.56 12.55
CA PRO A 131 -18.34 2.18 13.31
C PRO A 131 -18.11 3.69 13.55
N GLY A 132 -16.87 4.19 13.40
CA GLY A 132 -16.52 5.61 13.49
C GLY A 132 -16.61 6.39 12.17
N ASP A 133 -17.28 5.85 11.14
CA ASP A 133 -17.53 6.49 9.83
C ASP A 133 -16.30 6.87 8.99
N ILE A 134 -15.10 6.44 9.39
CA ILE A 134 -13.85 6.61 8.64
C ILE A 134 -13.18 5.24 8.43
N ILE A 135 -12.70 5.00 7.22
CA ILE A 135 -11.89 3.85 6.82
C ILE A 135 -10.46 4.31 6.61
N ASN A 136 -9.51 3.56 7.15
CA ASN A 136 -8.07 3.70 6.93
C ASN A 136 -7.39 2.31 6.89
N ALA A 137 -6.08 2.28 6.69
CA ALA A 137 -5.34 1.02 6.56
C ALA A 137 -5.41 0.16 7.83
N SER A 138 -5.31 0.77 9.02
CA SER A 138 -5.35 0.03 10.28
C SER A 138 -6.70 -0.61 10.55
N ILE A 139 -7.82 0.06 10.22
CA ILE A 139 -9.17 -0.51 10.35
C ILE A 139 -9.35 -1.74 9.44
N ILE A 140 -8.91 -1.65 8.18
CA ILE A 140 -8.97 -2.79 7.25
C ILE A 140 -8.08 -3.94 7.74
N GLY A 141 -6.88 -3.61 8.23
CA GLY A 141 -5.95 -4.59 8.81
C GLY A 141 -6.51 -5.29 10.03
N GLN A 142 -7.19 -4.55 10.92
CA GLN A 142 -7.87 -5.11 12.08
C GLN A 142 -8.99 -6.08 11.67
N ALA A 143 -9.81 -5.70 10.68
CA ALA A 143 -10.84 -6.60 10.16
C ALA A 143 -10.26 -7.89 9.55
N ALA A 144 -9.12 -7.80 8.86
CA ALA A 144 -8.41 -8.98 8.35
C ALA A 144 -7.87 -9.87 9.47
N LYS A 145 -7.32 -9.27 10.55
CA LYS A 145 -6.90 -9.98 11.75
C LYS A 145 -8.08 -10.67 12.42
N ASP A 146 -9.20 -9.98 12.60
CA ASP A 146 -10.42 -10.53 13.20
C ASP A 146 -10.96 -11.72 12.40
N LEU A 147 -10.99 -11.61 11.06
CA LEU A 147 -11.35 -12.71 10.16
C LEU A 147 -10.42 -13.92 10.32
N SER A 148 -9.12 -13.70 10.52
CA SER A 148 -8.15 -14.79 10.71
C SER A 148 -8.30 -15.51 12.05
N ILE A 149 -8.73 -14.80 13.09
CA ILE A 149 -8.92 -15.33 14.44
C ILE A 149 -10.27 -16.03 14.57
N ASP A 150 -11.34 -15.41 14.06
CA ASP A 150 -12.70 -15.96 14.11
C ASP A 150 -13.41 -15.85 12.75
N PRO A 151 -13.13 -16.78 11.82
CA PRO A 151 -13.81 -16.81 10.52
C PRO A 151 -15.33 -17.00 10.61
N ILE A 152 -15.84 -17.60 11.70
CA ILE A 152 -17.27 -17.94 11.83
C ILE A 152 -18.11 -16.66 11.97
N SER A 153 -17.60 -15.66 12.68
CA SER A 153 -18.25 -14.35 12.82
C SER A 153 -18.45 -13.60 11.49
N TRP A 154 -17.77 -14.03 10.42
CA TRP A 154 -17.84 -13.44 9.07
C TRP A 154 -18.64 -14.28 8.06
N SER A 155 -19.22 -15.40 8.50
CA SER A 155 -19.92 -16.36 7.62
C SER A 155 -21.15 -15.77 6.90
N ASP A 156 -21.72 -14.68 7.40
CA ASP A 156 -22.78 -13.93 6.73
C ASP A 156 -22.31 -13.21 5.46
N ARG A 157 -20.98 -13.02 5.29
CA ARG A 157 -20.35 -12.40 4.12
C ARG A 157 -19.71 -13.37 3.15
N GLY A 158 -19.76 -14.68 3.45
CA GLY A 158 -19.24 -15.73 2.59
C GLY A 158 -18.10 -16.51 3.23
N THR A 159 -17.34 -17.20 2.38
CA THR A 159 -16.18 -18.00 2.78
C THR A 159 -15.01 -17.11 3.18
N TYR A 160 -14.07 -17.65 3.97
CA TYR A 160 -12.84 -16.96 4.34
C TYR A 160 -12.12 -16.31 3.14
N LYS A 161 -11.98 -17.04 2.04
CA LYS A 161 -11.31 -16.53 0.82
C LYS A 161 -12.06 -15.36 0.18
N GLU A 162 -13.39 -15.42 0.16
CA GLU A 162 -14.22 -14.34 -0.37
C GLU A 162 -14.10 -13.08 0.49
N VAL A 163 -14.14 -13.21 1.82
CA VAL A 163 -14.00 -12.07 2.73
C VAL A 163 -12.60 -11.46 2.68
N VAL A 164 -11.53 -12.28 2.63
CA VAL A 164 -10.16 -11.79 2.40
C VAL A 164 -10.09 -10.98 1.09
N GLN A 165 -10.73 -11.48 0.04
CA GLN A 165 -10.78 -10.77 -1.23
C GLN A 165 -11.59 -9.46 -1.10
N GLU A 166 -12.73 -9.43 -0.42
CA GLU A 166 -13.49 -8.19 -0.20
C GLU A 166 -12.67 -7.15 0.58
N LEU A 167 -11.93 -7.56 1.62
CA LEU A 167 -11.07 -6.66 2.40
C LEU A 167 -9.94 -6.07 1.53
N LYS A 168 -9.32 -6.89 0.66
CA LYS A 168 -8.35 -6.41 -0.33
C LYS A 168 -8.99 -5.40 -1.30
N LEU A 169 -10.21 -5.67 -1.75
CA LEU A 169 -10.94 -4.78 -2.65
C LEU A 169 -11.32 -3.45 -1.97
N LEU A 170 -11.65 -3.48 -0.68
CA LEU A 170 -11.90 -2.26 0.09
C LEU A 170 -10.62 -1.45 0.29
N TRP A 171 -9.46 -2.10 0.46
CA TRP A 171 -8.17 -1.41 0.46
C TRP A 171 -7.89 -0.70 -0.88
N HIS A 172 -8.24 -1.32 -2.02
CA HIS A 172 -8.17 -0.62 -3.32
C HIS A 172 -9.07 0.62 -3.37
N VAL A 173 -10.28 0.54 -2.79
CA VAL A 173 -11.19 1.70 -2.71
C VAL A 173 -10.56 2.81 -1.87
N LEU A 174 -9.98 2.48 -0.72
CA LEU A 174 -9.27 3.43 0.14
C LEU A 174 -8.14 4.15 -0.62
N VAL A 175 -7.27 3.41 -1.30
CA VAL A 175 -6.17 4.01 -2.08
C VAL A 175 -6.71 4.88 -3.24
N LYS A 176 -7.79 4.46 -3.89
CA LYS A 176 -8.34 5.16 -5.05
C LYS A 176 -9.11 6.44 -4.71
N TYR A 177 -9.84 6.46 -3.59
CA TYR A 177 -10.75 7.56 -3.24
C TYR A 177 -10.39 8.28 -1.93
N GLY A 178 -9.56 7.67 -1.09
CA GLY A 178 -9.10 8.25 0.16
C GLY A 178 -8.30 9.54 -0.06
N LYS A 179 -8.31 10.38 0.97
CA LYS A 179 -7.54 11.61 1.04
C LYS A 179 -6.36 11.40 1.98
N PRO A 180 -5.24 12.11 1.76
CA PRO A 180 -4.12 12.13 2.70
C PRO A 180 -4.62 12.34 4.12
N ASN A 181 -4.09 11.54 5.05
CA ASN A 181 -4.42 11.69 6.45
C ASN A 181 -3.97 13.07 6.92
N SER A 182 -4.86 13.82 7.56
CA SER A 182 -4.60 15.19 8.00
C SER A 182 -3.89 15.26 9.36
N ILE A 183 -3.30 14.17 9.86
CA ILE A 183 -2.58 14.18 11.13
C ILE A 183 -1.32 15.06 11.00
N THR A 184 -1.48 16.31 11.41
CA THR A 184 -0.43 17.18 11.98
C THR A 184 0.09 16.63 13.29
#